data_AF-A0A1X2GRR0-F1
#
_entry.id   AF-A0A1X2GRR0-F1
#
_cell.length_a   1.000
_cell.length_b   1.000
_cell.length_c   1.000
_cell.angle_alpha   90.00
_cell.angle_beta   90.00
_cell.angle_gamma   90.00
#
_symmetry.space_group_name_H-M   'P 1'
#
loop_
_entity.id
_entity.type
_entity.pdbx_description
1 polymer ?
#
loop_
_entity_poly.entity_id
_entity_poly.type
_entity_poly.pdbx_seq_one_letter_code
_entity_poly.pdbx_strand_id
1 'polypeptide(L)'
;MIATRIYLRPDGSLHKTVQLSLQFTTAMVLKYLRRKELLDESDDWALFEVDQRLGVERPLRQWESVASILTCWEDRHHVLLVKKYAYAPSLSPDVVTERPLAMHGWLTIEYKKSKWQKRYCYIKDHTVYHARDDTPNASMSVLCYLQAFDVYMVTQDYPTAPSAHVFCLRGQDRPSKYEKPEDYMRYITTDTAGSLDQWVLAIRHAKFDSISTTTQAGDVSVGCTKGRSFLRPSTTTCGQSRTFTT
;
A
#
# COMPACT_ATOMS: atom_id res chain seq x y z
N MET A 1 -18.19 -24.66 -6.81
CA MET A 1 -18.25 -23.24 -7.23
C MET A 1 -19.03 -22.47 -6.20
N ILE A 2 -18.80 -21.15 -6.08
CA ILE A 2 -19.53 -20.26 -5.18
C ILE A 2 -20.48 -19.41 -6.03
N ALA A 3 -21.77 -19.42 -5.70
CA ALA A 3 -22.74 -18.50 -6.27
C ALA A 3 -22.71 -17.18 -5.48
N THR A 4 -22.50 -16.05 -6.14
CA THR A 4 -22.52 -14.72 -5.49
C THR A 4 -23.33 -13.71 -6.29
N ARG A 5 -23.77 -12.63 -5.63
CA ARG A 5 -24.34 -11.45 -6.28
C ARG A 5 -23.26 -10.39 -6.46
N ILE A 6 -23.19 -9.85 -7.66
CA ILE A 6 -22.39 -8.67 -7.97
C ILE A 6 -23.36 -7.54 -8.29
N TYR A 7 -23.36 -6.49 -7.48
CA TYR A 7 -24.21 -5.32 -7.65
C TYR A 7 -23.60 -4.36 -8.68
N LEU A 8 -24.44 -3.73 -9.49
CA LEU A 8 -24.04 -2.75 -10.50
C LEU A 8 -24.58 -1.34 -10.18
N ARG A 9 -25.23 -1.20 -9.01
CA ARG A 9 -25.68 0.06 -8.43
C ARG A 9 -25.51 0.00 -6.90
N PRO A 10 -25.14 1.11 -6.22
CA PRO A 10 -25.00 1.13 -4.76
C PRO A 10 -26.31 0.88 -3.99
N ASP A 11 -27.47 1.17 -4.61
CA ASP A 11 -28.81 0.96 -4.05
C ASP A 11 -29.25 -0.51 -3.95
N GLY A 12 -28.45 -1.44 -4.50
CA GLY A 12 -28.76 -2.86 -4.58
C GLY A 12 -29.82 -3.25 -5.63
N SER A 13 -30.44 -2.28 -6.33
CA SER A 13 -31.58 -2.51 -7.23
C SER A 13 -31.22 -3.32 -8.47
N LEU A 14 -29.97 -3.21 -8.93
CA LEU A 14 -29.44 -3.95 -10.07
C LEU A 14 -28.26 -4.83 -9.64
N HIS A 15 -28.42 -6.15 -9.81
CA HIS A 15 -27.36 -7.11 -9.55
C HIS A 15 -27.35 -8.27 -10.56
N LYS A 16 -26.18 -8.89 -10.73
CA LYS A 16 -26.00 -10.12 -11.50
C LYS A 16 -25.53 -11.24 -10.57
N THR A 17 -26.25 -12.35 -10.54
CA THR A 17 -25.74 -13.58 -9.91
C THR A 17 -24.71 -14.23 -10.83
N VAL A 18 -23.53 -14.52 -10.29
CA VAL A 18 -22.41 -15.14 -11.02
C VAL A 18 -21.94 -16.40 -10.29
N GLN A 19 -21.61 -17.44 -11.05
CA GLN A 19 -20.99 -18.66 -10.53
C GLN A 19 -19.46 -18.53 -10.64
N LEU A 20 -18.77 -18.60 -9.52
CA LEU A 20 -17.31 -18.42 -9.43
C LEU A 20 -16.61 -19.74 -9.11
N SER A 21 -15.50 -20.02 -9.80
CA SER A 21 -14.51 -21.00 -9.36
C SER A 21 -13.38 -20.30 -8.60
N LEU A 22 -12.51 -21.05 -7.93
CA LEU A 22 -11.34 -20.50 -7.23
C LEU A 22 -10.34 -19.79 -8.18
N GLN A 23 -10.43 -20.05 -9.49
CA GLN A 23 -9.58 -19.46 -10.54
C GLN A 23 -10.16 -18.16 -11.11
N PHE A 24 -11.37 -17.73 -10.73
CA PHE A 24 -11.99 -16.52 -11.27
C PHE A 24 -11.43 -15.27 -10.59
N THR A 25 -10.53 -14.58 -11.28
CA THR A 25 -10.00 -13.28 -10.85
C THR A 25 -10.96 -12.13 -11.13
N THR A 26 -10.73 -10.98 -10.48
CA THR A 26 -11.44 -9.73 -10.74
C THR A 26 -11.51 -9.38 -12.24
N ALA A 27 -10.41 -9.53 -12.98
CA ALA A 27 -10.38 -9.26 -14.42
C ALA A 27 -11.30 -10.20 -15.22
N MET A 28 -11.37 -11.49 -14.84
CA MET A 28 -12.29 -12.44 -15.48
C MET A 28 -13.76 -12.07 -15.23
N VAL A 29 -14.07 -11.56 -14.04
CA VAL A 29 -15.41 -11.09 -13.66
C VAL A 29 -15.80 -9.83 -14.44
N LEU A 30 -14.94 -8.81 -14.52
CA LEU A 30 -15.20 -7.61 -15.31
C LEU A 30 -15.36 -7.94 -16.81
N LYS A 31 -14.51 -8.83 -17.35
CA LYS A 31 -14.62 -9.35 -18.72
C LYS A 31 -15.85 -10.25 -18.95
N TYR A 32 -16.43 -10.84 -17.91
CA TYR A 32 -17.73 -11.52 -18.01
C TYR A 32 -18.88 -10.51 -18.09
N LEU A 33 -18.83 -9.42 -17.30
CA LEU A 33 -19.89 -8.40 -17.27
C LEU A 33 -19.95 -7.54 -18.54
N ARG A 34 -18.80 -7.13 -19.11
CA ARG A 34 -18.75 -6.47 -20.44
C ARG A 34 -19.36 -7.37 -21.53
N ARG A 35 -19.00 -8.66 -21.58
CA ARG A 35 -19.61 -9.69 -22.46
C ARG A 35 -21.08 -10.05 -22.14
N LYS A 36 -21.72 -9.32 -21.22
CA LYS A 36 -23.16 -9.37 -20.96
C LYS A 36 -23.84 -8.02 -21.15
N GLU A 37 -23.16 -7.05 -21.75
CA GLU A 37 -23.66 -5.70 -22.03
C GLU A 37 -24.14 -4.99 -20.75
N LEU A 38 -23.54 -5.35 -19.61
CA LEU A 38 -23.84 -4.80 -18.29
C LEU A 38 -22.87 -3.68 -17.87
N LEU A 39 -21.77 -3.52 -18.60
CA LEU A 39 -20.75 -2.49 -18.43
C LEU A 39 -20.36 -1.99 -19.83
N ASP A 40 -19.99 -0.71 -19.93
CA ASP A 40 -19.39 -0.16 -21.15
C ASP A 40 -17.91 -0.61 -21.34
N GLU A 41 -17.35 -0.26 -22.50
CA GLU A 41 -15.99 -0.62 -22.91
C GLU A 41 -14.89 0.27 -22.29
N SER A 42 -15.22 1.23 -21.40
CA SER A 42 -14.18 2.00 -20.68
C SER A 42 -13.37 1.10 -19.75
N ASP A 43 -12.11 1.46 -19.52
CA ASP A 43 -11.15 0.77 -18.65
C ASP A 43 -11.33 1.10 -17.15
N ASP A 44 -11.95 2.24 -16.83
CA ASP A 44 -12.18 2.77 -15.49
C ASP A 44 -13.15 1.97 -14.58
N TRP A 45 -13.68 0.83 -15.03
CA TRP A 45 -14.49 -0.07 -14.19
C TRP A 45 -13.65 -0.89 -13.22
N ALA A 46 -13.97 -0.80 -11.93
CA ALA A 46 -13.41 -1.65 -10.88
C ALA A 46 -14.51 -2.43 -10.13
N LEU A 47 -14.14 -3.62 -9.66
CA LEU A 47 -14.92 -4.39 -8.69
C LEU A 47 -14.45 -4.00 -7.28
N PHE A 48 -15.38 -3.76 -6.37
CA PHE A 48 -15.12 -3.40 -4.98
C PHE A 48 -15.62 -4.48 -4.04
N GLU A 49 -14.85 -4.72 -2.99
CA GLU A 49 -15.34 -5.29 -1.73
C GLU A 49 -15.84 -4.13 -0.86
N VAL A 50 -17.10 -4.19 -0.40
CA VAL A 50 -17.72 -3.17 0.46
C VAL A 50 -18.27 -3.85 1.71
N ASP A 51 -17.87 -3.38 2.89
CA ASP A 51 -18.45 -3.74 4.18
C ASP A 51 -19.48 -2.67 4.57
N GLN A 52 -20.77 -3.01 4.43
CA GLN A 52 -21.88 -2.10 4.71
C GLN A 52 -22.10 -1.84 6.21
N ARG A 53 -21.52 -2.65 7.10
CA ARG A 53 -21.67 -2.50 8.56
C ARG A 53 -20.60 -1.58 9.14
N LEU A 54 -19.38 -1.63 8.58
CA LEU A 54 -18.27 -0.75 8.97
C LEU A 54 -18.21 0.52 8.10
N GLY A 55 -18.92 0.55 6.97
CA GLY A 55 -18.94 1.70 6.06
C GLY A 55 -17.58 1.92 5.42
N VAL A 56 -16.97 0.84 4.92
CA VAL A 56 -15.66 0.87 4.27
C VAL A 56 -15.65 0.04 2.98
N GLU A 57 -14.78 0.40 2.04
CA GLU A 57 -14.63 -0.31 0.78
C GLU A 57 -13.18 -0.35 0.31
N ARG A 58 -12.83 -1.33 -0.52
CA ARG A 58 -11.61 -1.31 -1.33
C ARG A 58 -11.88 -1.75 -2.77
N PRO A 59 -11.21 -1.15 -3.77
CA PRO A 59 -11.16 -1.71 -5.10
C PRO A 59 -10.30 -2.98 -5.09
N LEU A 60 -10.76 -4.01 -5.80
CA LEU A 60 -10.07 -5.29 -5.95
C LEU A 60 -9.15 -5.25 -7.16
N ARG A 61 -7.93 -5.75 -7.01
CA ARG A 61 -6.93 -5.77 -8.09
C ARG A 61 -7.28 -6.85 -9.11
N GLN A 62 -6.86 -6.67 -10.36
CA GLN A 62 -7.26 -7.51 -11.49
C GLN A 62 -6.91 -9.00 -11.32
N TRP A 63 -5.87 -9.31 -10.54
CA TRP A 63 -5.38 -10.67 -10.26
C TRP A 63 -5.97 -11.31 -8.99
N GLU A 64 -6.69 -10.57 -8.14
CA GLU A 64 -7.27 -11.14 -6.91
C GLU A 64 -8.37 -12.16 -7.23
N SER A 65 -8.34 -13.33 -6.59
CA SER A 65 -9.40 -14.34 -6.72
C SER A 65 -10.62 -13.92 -5.91
N VAL A 66 -11.71 -13.60 -6.62
CA VAL A 66 -12.96 -13.14 -5.99
C VAL A 66 -13.54 -14.23 -5.10
N ALA A 67 -13.41 -15.50 -5.50
CA ALA A 67 -13.85 -16.64 -4.69
C ALA A 67 -13.07 -16.78 -3.37
N SER A 68 -11.76 -16.47 -3.35
CA SER A 68 -10.98 -16.48 -2.11
C SER A 68 -11.44 -15.38 -1.14
N ILE A 69 -11.64 -14.16 -1.64
CA ILE A 69 -12.15 -13.02 -0.83
C ILE A 69 -13.48 -13.39 -0.15
N LEU A 70 -14.42 -13.97 -0.89
CA LEU A 70 -15.71 -14.43 -0.36
C LEU A 70 -15.58 -15.47 0.78
N THR A 71 -14.47 -16.20 0.89
CA THR A 71 -14.26 -17.14 2.01
C THR A 71 -13.72 -16.48 3.28
N CYS A 72 -13.19 -15.25 3.20
CA CYS A 72 -12.78 -14.46 4.37
C CYS A 72 -13.96 -13.73 5.05
N TRP A 73 -15.14 -13.70 4.42
CA TRP A 73 -16.33 -13.03 4.96
C TRP A 73 -17.04 -13.90 5.99
N GLU A 74 -17.30 -13.34 7.17
CA GLU A 74 -18.00 -14.02 8.28
C GLU A 74 -19.47 -13.57 8.44
N ASP A 75 -19.84 -12.43 7.85
CA ASP A 75 -21.18 -11.84 7.95
C ASP A 75 -21.85 -11.60 6.59
N ARG A 76 -23.10 -11.12 6.61
CA ARG A 76 -23.88 -10.80 5.39
C ARG A 76 -23.86 -9.31 5.02
N HIS A 77 -22.99 -8.52 5.64
CA HIS A 77 -22.86 -7.08 5.38
C HIS A 77 -21.82 -6.77 4.31
N HIS A 78 -21.03 -7.77 3.92
CA HIS A 78 -20.09 -7.68 2.80
C HIS A 78 -20.81 -7.88 1.46
N VAL A 79 -20.53 -7.00 0.49
CA VAL A 79 -21.07 -7.08 -0.88
C VAL A 79 -20.00 -6.82 -1.93
N LEU A 80 -20.19 -7.39 -3.13
CA LEU A 80 -19.40 -7.10 -4.32
C LEU A 80 -20.12 -6.03 -5.16
N LEU A 81 -19.50 -4.86 -5.36
CA LEU A 81 -20.07 -3.74 -6.11
C LEU A 81 -19.17 -3.38 -7.29
N VAL A 82 -19.72 -3.24 -8.50
CA VAL A 82 -18.99 -2.71 -9.66
C VAL A 82 -19.34 -1.24 -9.87
N LYS A 83 -18.32 -0.39 -10.00
CA LYS A 83 -18.47 1.05 -10.26
C LYS A 83 -17.24 1.62 -10.97
N LYS A 84 -17.37 2.83 -11.53
CA LYS A 84 -16.24 3.60 -12.07
C LYS A 84 -15.24 3.97 -10.96
N TYR A 85 -13.95 4.00 -11.25
CA TYR A 85 -12.89 4.35 -10.30
C TYR A 85 -11.72 5.06 -11.00
N ALA A 86 -11.45 6.31 -10.61
CA ALA A 86 -10.43 7.16 -11.24
C ALA A 86 -9.01 6.57 -11.22
N TYR A 87 -8.70 5.69 -10.26
CA TYR A 87 -7.41 5.01 -10.16
C TYR A 87 -7.48 3.53 -10.59
N ALA A 88 -8.40 3.15 -11.47
CA ALA A 88 -8.47 1.80 -12.03
C ALA A 88 -7.14 1.29 -12.64
N PRO A 89 -6.27 2.12 -13.25
CA PRO A 89 -4.94 1.68 -13.65
C PRO A 89 -4.09 1.10 -12.50
N SER A 90 -4.21 1.61 -11.27
CA SER A 90 -3.52 1.08 -10.06
C SER A 90 -3.99 -0.33 -9.63
N LEU A 91 -4.91 -0.93 -10.39
CA LEU A 91 -5.41 -2.30 -10.22
C LEU A 91 -4.87 -3.25 -11.30
N SER A 92 -4.13 -2.75 -12.30
CA SER A 92 -3.55 -3.55 -13.39
C SER A 92 -2.23 -4.21 -12.97
N PRO A 93 -1.92 -5.45 -13.43
CA PRO A 93 -0.68 -6.13 -13.07
C PRO A 93 0.59 -5.35 -13.43
N ASP A 94 0.52 -4.54 -14.49
CA ASP A 94 1.65 -3.77 -15.05
C ASP A 94 2.27 -2.83 -14.01
N VAL A 95 1.44 -2.27 -13.13
CA VAL A 95 1.82 -1.31 -12.07
C VAL A 95 2.74 -1.92 -11.01
N VAL A 96 2.72 -3.25 -10.84
CA VAL A 96 3.61 -3.99 -9.91
C VAL A 96 5.09 -3.95 -10.36
N THR A 97 5.36 -3.42 -11.55
CA THR A 97 6.71 -3.21 -12.11
C THR A 97 7.34 -1.88 -11.66
N GLU A 98 6.54 -0.91 -11.19
CA GLU A 98 7.05 0.39 -10.74
C GLU A 98 7.57 0.30 -9.31
N ARG A 99 8.81 0.75 -9.06
CA ARG A 99 9.35 0.81 -7.69
C ARG A 99 8.51 1.80 -6.87
N PRO A 100 8.01 1.43 -5.67
CA PRO A 100 7.23 2.33 -4.86
C PRO A 100 8.05 3.57 -4.48
N LEU A 101 7.43 4.74 -4.61
CA LEU A 101 7.96 5.96 -4.01
C LEU A 101 8.03 5.75 -2.50
N ALA A 102 9.12 6.20 -1.87
CA ALA A 102 9.33 6.04 -0.44
C ALA A 102 8.33 6.91 0.34
N MET A 103 7.15 6.35 0.64
CA MET A 103 6.07 7.09 1.26
C MET A 103 6.33 7.26 2.76
N HIS A 104 6.40 8.51 3.19
CA HIS A 104 6.55 8.91 4.59
C HIS A 104 5.81 10.21 4.87
N GLY A 105 5.50 10.47 6.14
CA GLY A 105 4.82 11.69 6.54
C GLY A 105 4.02 11.55 7.82
N TRP A 106 3.45 12.66 8.27
CA TRP A 106 2.62 12.70 9.47
C TRP A 106 1.20 12.21 9.19
N LEU A 107 0.74 11.25 9.99
CA LEU A 107 -0.62 10.70 9.99
C LEU A 107 -1.23 10.82 11.39
N THR A 108 -2.56 10.77 11.48
CA THR A 108 -3.26 10.73 12.77
C THR A 108 -4.04 9.44 12.91
N ILE A 109 -3.61 8.56 13.83
CA ILE A 109 -4.07 7.17 13.95
C ILE A 109 -5.02 7.02 15.15
N GLU A 110 -6.14 6.33 14.97
CA GLU A 110 -7.02 5.92 16.08
C GLU A 110 -6.37 4.73 16.80
N TYR A 111 -5.89 4.95 18.03
CA TYR A 111 -5.24 3.92 18.85
C TYR A 111 -6.21 3.26 19.85
N LYS A 112 -7.39 3.87 20.02
CA LYS A 112 -8.55 3.38 20.78
C LYS A 112 -9.76 4.19 20.30
N LYS A 113 -10.96 3.60 20.29
CA LYS A 113 -12.19 4.28 19.83
C LYS A 113 -12.32 5.72 20.35
N SER A 114 -12.49 6.66 19.43
CA SER A 114 -12.56 8.12 19.64
C SER A 114 -11.31 8.76 20.25
N LYS A 115 -10.14 8.11 20.14
CA LYS A 115 -8.85 8.58 20.68
C LYS A 115 -7.75 8.43 19.63
N TRP A 116 -7.19 9.57 19.26
CA TRP A 116 -6.27 9.71 18.13
C TRP A 116 -4.89 10.17 18.58
N GLN A 117 -3.85 9.78 17.83
CA GLN A 117 -2.47 10.23 18.05
C GLN A 117 -1.84 10.61 16.70
N LYS A 118 -1.28 11.82 16.61
CA LYS A 118 -0.41 12.18 15.49
C LYS A 118 0.91 11.41 15.61
N ARG A 119 1.32 10.76 14.51
CA ARG A 119 2.47 9.86 14.40
C ARG A 119 3.16 10.08 13.07
N TYR A 120 4.49 10.13 13.10
CA TYR A 120 5.24 10.07 11.86
C TYR A 120 5.24 8.63 11.36
N CYS A 121 4.84 8.41 10.11
CA CYS A 121 4.65 7.09 9.54
C CYS A 121 5.44 6.96 8.25
N TYR A 122 5.80 5.73 7.89
CA TYR A 122 6.43 5.42 6.61
C TYR A 122 6.20 3.97 6.20
N ILE A 123 6.37 3.71 4.90
CA ILE A 123 6.27 2.37 4.32
C ILE A 123 7.67 1.90 3.94
N LYS A 124 8.03 0.68 4.37
CA LYS A 124 9.29 0.01 4.04
C LYS A 124 9.08 -1.50 4.10
N ASP A 125 9.69 -2.25 3.19
CA ASP A 125 9.75 -3.73 3.19
C ASP A 125 8.36 -4.38 3.47
N HIS A 126 7.37 -4.00 2.65
CA HIS A 126 5.96 -4.42 2.76
C HIS A 126 5.31 -4.20 4.15
N THR A 127 5.82 -3.25 4.92
CA THR A 127 5.43 -2.99 6.30
C THR A 127 5.16 -1.50 6.48
N VAL A 128 4.05 -1.17 7.15
CA VAL A 128 3.76 0.21 7.56
C VAL A 128 4.30 0.37 8.97
N TYR A 129 5.18 1.34 9.14
CA TYR A 129 5.80 1.71 10.40
C TYR A 129 5.27 3.05 10.91
N HIS A 130 5.29 3.22 12.22
CA HIS A 130 5.01 4.50 12.87
C HIS A 130 6.02 4.79 13.98
N ALA A 131 6.27 6.07 14.24
CA ALA A 131 7.17 6.58 15.26
C ALA A 131 6.49 7.73 16.03
N ARG A 132 7.09 8.13 17.15
CA ARG A 132 6.63 9.29 17.91
C ARG A 132 6.92 10.63 17.23
N ASP A 133 7.92 10.64 16.36
CA ASP A 133 8.59 11.80 15.81
C ASP A 133 9.27 11.42 14.47
N ASP A 134 9.70 12.40 13.67
CA ASP A 134 10.33 12.15 12.36
C ASP A 134 11.87 11.98 12.41
N THR A 135 12.46 12.16 13.59
CA THR A 135 13.91 12.04 13.80
C THR A 135 14.46 10.61 13.63
N PRO A 136 15.69 10.42 13.10
CA PRO A 136 16.27 9.08 12.85
C PRO A 136 16.41 8.18 14.09
N ASN A 137 16.44 8.77 15.28
CA ASN A 137 16.58 8.06 16.56
C ASN A 137 15.21 7.76 17.22
N ALA A 138 14.10 8.15 16.60
CA ALA A 138 12.76 7.96 17.16
C ALA A 138 12.42 6.46 17.28
N SER A 139 11.81 6.07 18.39
CA SER A 139 11.35 4.69 18.62
C SER A 139 10.27 4.32 17.59
N MET A 140 10.66 3.56 16.57
CA MET A 140 9.77 3.05 15.53
C MET A 140 9.07 1.75 15.99
N SER A 141 7.86 1.53 15.51
CA SER A 141 7.04 0.35 15.78
C SER A 141 6.23 -0.03 14.53
N VAL A 142 5.90 -1.32 14.38
CA VAL A 142 5.08 -1.82 13.27
C VAL A 142 3.61 -1.44 13.50
N LEU A 143 2.99 -0.82 12.49
CA LEU A 143 1.55 -0.55 12.46
C LEU A 143 0.79 -1.73 11.83
N CYS A 144 1.29 -2.27 10.71
CA CYS A 144 0.85 -3.53 10.11
C CYS A 144 1.86 -4.08 9.09
N TYR A 145 1.78 -5.40 8.84
CA TYR A 145 2.41 -6.03 7.68
C TYR A 145 1.42 -6.06 6.51
N LEU A 146 1.77 -5.45 5.37
CA LEU A 146 0.90 -5.37 4.19
C LEU A 146 0.61 -6.73 3.56
N GLN A 147 1.40 -7.78 3.85
CA GLN A 147 1.04 -9.14 3.47
C GLN A 147 -0.35 -9.55 4.01
N ALA A 148 -0.65 -9.23 5.28
CA ALA A 148 -1.88 -9.64 5.98
C ALA A 148 -2.98 -8.56 6.04
N PHE A 149 -2.66 -7.31 5.70
CA PHE A 149 -3.57 -6.17 5.73
C PHE A 149 -3.81 -5.61 4.32
N ASP A 150 -4.81 -4.75 4.15
CA ASP A 150 -4.99 -3.93 2.96
C ASP A 150 -5.61 -2.58 3.33
N VAL A 151 -5.54 -1.61 2.42
CA VAL A 151 -6.12 -0.28 2.59
C VAL A 151 -7.56 -0.23 2.08
N TYR A 152 -8.44 0.35 2.90
CA TYR A 152 -9.85 0.59 2.59
C TYR A 152 -10.15 2.08 2.77
N MET A 153 -11.03 2.62 1.93
CA MET A 153 -11.62 3.95 2.08
C MET A 153 -12.80 3.87 3.04
N VAL A 154 -12.99 4.91 3.86
CA VAL A 154 -14.23 5.07 4.66
C VAL A 154 -15.27 5.77 3.80
N THR A 155 -16.49 5.22 3.73
CA THR A 155 -17.58 5.68 2.84
C THR A 155 -18.71 6.41 3.58
N GLN A 156 -18.62 6.49 4.91
CA GLN A 156 -19.55 7.19 5.80
C GLN A 156 -18.80 8.22 6.64
N ASP A 157 -19.51 9.22 7.16
CA ASP A 157 -18.93 10.16 8.13
C ASP A 157 -18.39 9.42 9.35
N TYR A 158 -17.23 9.85 9.84
CA TYR A 158 -16.61 9.35 11.07
C TYR A 158 -16.49 10.51 12.07
N PRO A 159 -17.56 10.88 12.82
CA PRO A 159 -17.64 12.19 13.50
C PRO A 159 -16.62 12.42 14.62
N THR A 160 -15.86 11.39 15.00
CA THR A 160 -14.78 11.46 15.99
C THR A 160 -13.40 11.69 15.35
N ALA A 161 -13.30 11.67 14.02
CA ALA A 161 -12.06 11.86 13.27
C ALA A 161 -11.61 13.33 13.26
N PRO A 162 -10.32 13.64 13.46
CA PRO A 162 -9.79 15.01 13.39
C PRO A 162 -9.83 15.66 12.00
N SER A 163 -10.13 14.89 10.95
CA SER A 163 -10.19 15.31 9.55
C SER A 163 -11.15 14.38 8.80
N ALA A 164 -11.85 14.90 7.79
CA ALA A 164 -12.74 14.11 6.91
C ALA A 164 -11.96 13.17 5.97
N HIS A 165 -10.63 13.33 5.85
CA HIS A 165 -9.79 12.56 4.94
C HIS A 165 -9.32 11.25 5.59
N VAL A 166 -10.28 10.31 5.78
CA VAL A 166 -10.10 9.06 6.54
C VAL A 166 -9.93 7.84 5.62
N PHE A 167 -8.93 7.02 5.93
CA PHE A 167 -8.80 5.65 5.44
C PHE A 167 -8.63 4.69 6.62
N CYS A 168 -8.60 3.39 6.35
CA CYS A 168 -8.22 2.40 7.35
C CYS A 168 -7.37 1.26 6.77
N LEU A 169 -6.54 0.70 7.63
CA LEU A 169 -5.84 -0.57 7.40
C LEU A 169 -6.69 -1.67 8.03
N ARG A 170 -7.16 -2.63 7.22
CA ARG A 170 -8.00 -3.75 7.67
C ARG A 170 -7.37 -5.09 7.31
N GLY A 171 -7.48 -6.06 8.20
CA GLY A 171 -7.08 -7.44 7.95
C GLY A 171 -7.75 -8.03 6.71
N GLN A 172 -6.99 -8.80 5.93
CA GLN A 172 -7.49 -9.61 4.80
C GLN A 172 -7.95 -11.00 5.22
N ASP A 173 -7.62 -11.39 6.46
CA ASP A 173 -8.01 -12.65 7.06
C ASP A 173 -9.32 -12.49 7.86
N ARG A 174 -9.94 -13.61 8.27
CA ARG A 174 -11.21 -13.57 9.02
C ARG A 174 -11.07 -12.77 10.34
N PRO A 175 -12.03 -11.89 10.69
CA PRO A 175 -12.03 -11.16 11.96
C PRO A 175 -11.81 -12.03 13.20
N SER A 176 -12.37 -13.25 13.22
CA SER A 176 -12.17 -14.23 14.30
C SER A 176 -10.72 -14.68 14.56
N LYS A 177 -9.77 -14.40 13.67
CA LYS A 177 -8.33 -14.66 13.90
C LYS A 177 -7.61 -13.59 14.73
N TYR A 178 -8.23 -12.44 14.97
CA TYR A 178 -7.61 -11.30 15.64
C TYR A 178 -8.07 -11.24 17.10
N GLU A 179 -7.14 -11.17 18.05
CA GLU A 179 -7.43 -11.16 19.50
C GLU A 179 -8.35 -9.99 19.89
N LYS A 180 -8.21 -8.84 19.22
CA LYS A 180 -8.94 -7.60 19.50
C LYS A 180 -9.43 -6.94 18.20
N PRO A 181 -10.57 -6.23 18.22
CA PRO A 181 -11.05 -5.46 17.06
C PRO A 181 -10.06 -4.40 16.57
N GLU A 182 -9.28 -3.80 17.48
CA GLU A 182 -8.22 -2.82 17.23
C GLU A 182 -6.93 -3.42 16.62
N ASP A 183 -6.83 -4.75 16.56
CA ASP A 183 -5.82 -5.48 15.79
C ASP A 183 -6.32 -5.88 14.40
N TYR A 184 -7.63 -6.07 14.21
CA TYR A 184 -8.23 -6.30 12.90
C TYR A 184 -8.27 -5.04 12.03
N MET A 185 -8.51 -3.86 12.63
CA MET A 185 -8.80 -2.64 11.87
C MET A 185 -8.29 -1.38 12.58
N ARG A 186 -7.61 -0.50 11.82
CA ARG A 186 -7.01 0.75 12.32
C ARG A 186 -7.41 1.93 11.43
N TYR A 187 -8.15 2.89 11.97
CA TYR A 187 -8.55 4.11 11.27
C TYR A 187 -7.45 5.18 11.33
N ILE A 188 -7.28 5.91 10.23
CA ILE A 188 -6.20 6.86 10.02
C ILE A 188 -6.73 8.07 9.25
N THR A 189 -6.41 9.27 9.72
CA THR A 189 -6.70 10.52 8.98
C THR A 189 -5.43 11.14 8.42
N THR A 190 -5.60 11.85 7.31
CA THR A 190 -4.60 12.74 6.70
C THR A 190 -5.02 14.20 6.84
N ASP A 191 -4.06 15.12 6.69
CA ASP A 191 -4.33 16.56 6.80
C ASP A 191 -4.98 17.13 5.51
N THR A 192 -4.93 16.43 4.36
CA THR A 192 -5.53 16.86 3.06
C THR A 192 -5.96 15.69 2.17
N ALA A 193 -6.95 15.90 1.28
CA ALA A 193 -7.38 14.90 0.30
C ALA A 193 -6.24 14.39 -0.60
N GLY A 194 -5.35 15.26 -1.08
CA GLY A 194 -4.19 14.82 -1.89
C GLY A 194 -3.24 13.90 -1.12
N SER A 195 -3.12 14.09 0.21
CA SER A 195 -2.35 13.18 1.07
C SER A 195 -3.06 11.84 1.27
N LEU A 196 -4.40 11.84 1.40
CA LEU A 196 -5.22 10.62 1.43
C LEU A 196 -4.97 9.74 0.19
N ASP A 197 -5.08 10.33 -1.00
CA ASP A 197 -4.87 9.62 -2.26
C ASP A 197 -3.43 9.07 -2.38
N GLN A 198 -2.43 9.88 -2.02
CA GLN A 198 -1.03 9.45 -2.00
C GLN A 198 -0.78 8.27 -1.06
N TRP A 199 -1.30 8.32 0.18
CA TRP A 199 -1.15 7.21 1.14
C TRP A 199 -1.87 5.95 0.67
N VAL A 200 -3.11 6.08 0.18
CA VAL A 200 -3.92 4.94 -0.29
C VAL A 200 -3.29 4.27 -1.51
N LEU A 201 -2.72 5.03 -2.45
CA LEU A 201 -1.98 4.50 -3.59
C LEU A 201 -0.66 3.86 -3.14
N ALA A 202 0.15 4.54 -2.35
CA ALA A 202 1.44 4.01 -1.90
C ALA A 202 1.30 2.70 -1.12
N ILE A 203 0.29 2.58 -0.24
CA ILE A 203 -0.01 1.33 0.47
C ILE A 203 -0.46 0.23 -0.51
N ARG A 204 -1.22 0.58 -1.56
CA ARG A 204 -1.71 -0.38 -2.57
C ARG A 204 -0.58 -0.99 -3.40
N HIS A 205 0.40 -0.19 -3.83
CA HIS A 205 1.60 -0.65 -4.51
C HIS A 205 2.46 -1.49 -3.56
N ALA A 206 2.85 -0.91 -2.40
CA ALA A 206 3.75 -1.53 -1.42
C ALA A 206 3.26 -2.85 -0.80
N LYS A 207 2.02 -3.26 -1.04
CA LYS A 207 1.49 -4.59 -0.73
C LYS A 207 1.97 -5.70 -1.70
N PHE A 208 2.33 -5.36 -2.93
CA PHE A 208 2.55 -6.32 -4.02
C PHE A 208 3.85 -6.14 -4.82
N ASP A 209 4.55 -5.02 -4.68
CA ASP A 209 5.77 -4.72 -5.45
C ASP A 209 6.80 -5.86 -5.39
N SER A 210 7.30 -6.27 -6.55
CA SER A 210 8.26 -7.38 -6.60
C SER A 210 9.67 -6.92 -6.19
N ILE A 211 10.26 -7.55 -5.16
CA ILE A 211 11.61 -7.23 -4.71
C ILE A 211 12.63 -7.66 -5.77
N SER A 212 13.04 -6.70 -6.60
CA SER A 212 14.15 -6.83 -7.55
C SER A 212 15.50 -6.68 -6.82
N THR A 213 15.86 -7.68 -6.02
CA THR A 213 17.13 -7.74 -5.28
C THR A 213 18.32 -7.99 -6.21
N THR A 214 18.75 -6.96 -6.93
CA THR A 214 20.04 -6.94 -7.63
C THR A 214 20.98 -5.98 -6.91
N THR A 215 21.81 -6.54 -6.04
CA THR A 215 22.99 -5.85 -5.50
C THR A 215 23.95 -5.52 -6.64
N GLN A 216 24.24 -4.23 -6.86
CA GLN A 216 25.51 -3.79 -7.44
C GLN A 216 26.11 -2.69 -6.60
N ALA A 217 26.88 -3.09 -5.58
CA ALA A 217 28.13 -2.42 -5.32
C ALA A 217 29.12 -2.92 -6.39
N GLY A 218 29.70 -2.01 -7.16
CA GLY A 218 30.63 -2.32 -8.25
C GLY A 218 31.27 -1.04 -8.76
N ASP A 219 32.60 -1.07 -8.94
CA ASP A 219 33.37 0.12 -9.27
C ASP A 219 33.03 0.72 -10.64
N VAL A 220 32.94 2.05 -10.68
CA VAL A 220 33.13 2.82 -11.92
C VAL A 220 34.33 3.75 -11.73
N SER A 221 35.52 3.17 -11.87
CA SER A 221 36.78 3.90 -11.90
C SER A 221 36.92 4.64 -13.25
N VAL A 222 36.44 5.89 -13.29
CA VAL A 222 36.53 6.75 -14.48
C VAL A 222 37.97 7.19 -14.74
N GLY A 223 38.73 6.36 -15.45
CA GLY A 223 40.10 6.65 -15.87
C GLY A 223 40.17 7.70 -16.98
N CYS A 224 40.36 8.97 -16.61
CA CYS A 224 40.66 10.03 -17.58
C CYS A 224 42.11 9.91 -18.08
N THR A 225 42.31 9.75 -19.40
CA THR A 225 43.66 9.66 -20.00
C THR A 225 43.85 10.64 -21.15
N LYS A 226 44.78 11.60 -20.95
CA LYS A 226 45.92 11.93 -21.85
C LYS A 226 46.54 13.28 -21.45
N GLY A 227 47.82 13.27 -21.12
CA GLY A 227 48.59 14.49 -20.80
C GLY A 227 50.09 14.23 -20.73
N ARG A 228 50.84 14.76 -21.70
CA ARG A 228 52.31 14.87 -21.72
C ARG A 228 52.80 15.79 -20.58
N SER A 229 54.02 15.72 -20.03
CA SER A 229 55.17 14.81 -20.23
C SER A 229 56.35 15.15 -19.28
N PHE A 230 57.30 14.22 -19.09
CA PHE A 230 58.74 14.47 -18.80
C PHE A 230 59.17 15.47 -17.70
N LEU A 231 59.59 14.97 -16.51
CA LEU A 231 61.01 14.97 -16.04
C LEU A 231 61.19 14.58 -14.54
N ARG A 232 62.44 14.22 -14.19
CA ARG A 232 63.05 13.95 -12.85
C ARG A 232 64.49 14.53 -12.88
N PRO A 233 65.27 14.60 -11.78
CA PRO A 233 65.06 14.14 -10.38
C PRO A 233 64.91 15.37 -9.43
N SER A 234 65.51 15.61 -8.24
CA SER A 234 66.51 14.95 -7.37
C SER A 234 66.47 15.49 -5.91
N THR A 235 67.20 14.83 -4.98
CA THR A 235 67.93 15.32 -3.77
C THR A 235 67.48 16.61 -3.06
N THR A 236 67.39 16.72 -1.72
CA THR A 236 68.19 16.15 -0.59
C THR A 236 67.32 16.30 0.71
N THR A 237 67.62 15.91 1.97
CA THR A 237 68.83 15.51 2.75
C THR A 237 68.42 14.57 3.92
N CYS A 238 69.38 14.05 4.70
CA CYS A 238 69.16 13.39 6.00
C CYS A 238 69.32 14.39 7.18
N GLY A 239 68.75 14.08 8.36
CA GLY A 239 68.93 14.86 9.59
C GLY A 239 68.44 14.15 10.86
N GLN A 240 69.29 13.32 11.48
CA GLN A 240 69.09 12.78 12.83
C GLN A 240 69.88 13.60 13.87
N SER A 241 69.33 13.84 15.07
CA SER A 241 69.94 13.39 16.36
C SER A 241 69.46 14.14 17.62
N ARG A 242 69.27 13.37 18.71
CA ARG A 242 69.70 13.65 20.12
C ARG A 242 69.05 14.83 20.88
N THR A 243 68.18 14.59 21.88
CA THR A 243 68.45 14.41 23.36
C THR A 243 68.75 15.74 24.11
N PHE A 244 68.64 15.92 25.44
CA PHE A 244 68.43 15.03 26.61
C PHE A 244 67.92 15.87 27.82
N THR A 245 67.20 15.27 28.78
CA THR A 245 66.99 15.73 30.20
C THR A 245 66.23 17.07 30.37
N THR A 246 65.57 17.37 31.51
CA THR A 246 65.53 16.71 32.82
C THR A 246 64.10 16.50 33.29
#